data_AF-A0A2G5V0Q8-F1
#
_entry.id   AF-A0A2G5V0Q8-F1
#
_cell.length_a   1.000
_cell.length_b   1.000
_cell.length_c   1.000
_cell.angle_alpha   90.00
_cell.angle_beta   90.00
_cell.angle_gamma   90.00
#
_symmetry.space_group_name_H-M   'P 1'
#
loop_
_entity.id
_entity.type
_entity.pdbx_description
1 polymer ?
#
loop_
_entity_poly.entity_id
_entity_poly.type
_entity_poly.pdbx_seq_one_letter_code
_entity_poly.pdbx_strand_id
1 'polypeptide(L)'
;MRNFIKVVADFTKQKVDIIGYSLGSPIVRKAILGGNCVDDENVDLGGPLTDSVETYISVAGANKASYLCAIPITNACSSVNGLYCLSSFLQDINSEDRYEGSHIYSIYGINDDKVGYRNIPCLTKNSQIDNSDQEFFNATGNHDMILSGTIDLQMNLLNAH
;
A
#
# COMPACT_ATOMS: atom_id res chain seq x y z
N MET A 1 -5.26 4.23 -11.71
CA MET A 1 -3.87 4.15 -11.22
C MET A 1 -2.96 3.39 -12.16
N ARG A 2 -3.25 2.11 -12.47
CA ARG A 2 -2.40 1.27 -13.34
C ARG A 2 -1.99 1.89 -14.67
N ASN A 3 -2.95 2.42 -15.43
CA ASN A 3 -2.66 3.11 -16.70
C ASN A 3 -1.74 4.32 -16.52
N PHE A 4 -1.83 5.02 -15.38
CA PHE A 4 -0.97 6.16 -15.09
C PHE A 4 0.48 5.72 -14.87
N ILE A 5 0.71 4.63 -14.11
CA ILE A 5 2.04 4.02 -13.95
C ILE A 5 2.66 3.71 -15.32
N LYS A 6 1.90 3.02 -16.19
CA LYS A 6 2.34 2.66 -17.54
C LYS A 6 2.67 3.91 -18.37
N VAL A 7 1.77 4.89 -18.40
CA VAL A 7 1.97 6.13 -19.17
C VAL A 7 3.20 6.90 -18.71
N VAL A 8 3.43 7.02 -17.40
CA VAL A 8 4.62 7.71 -16.89
C VAL A 8 5.89 6.95 -17.27
N ALA A 9 5.95 5.63 -17.00
CA ALA A 9 7.11 4.81 -17.34
C ALA A 9 7.40 4.82 -18.85
N ASP A 10 6.36 4.72 -19.68
CA ASP A 10 6.48 4.74 -21.13
C ASP A 10 6.89 6.12 -21.66
N PHE A 11 6.47 7.20 -21.01
CA PHE A 11 6.84 8.57 -21.39
C PHE A 11 8.29 8.89 -21.01
N THR A 12 8.71 8.55 -19.79
CA THR A 12 10.06 8.84 -19.28
C THR A 12 11.10 7.84 -19.75
N LYS A 13 10.67 6.68 -20.26
CA LYS A 13 11.52 5.51 -20.58
C LYS A 13 12.35 5.06 -19.38
N GLN A 14 11.79 5.21 -18.19
CA GLN A 14 12.41 4.89 -16.92
C GLN A 14 11.41 4.16 -16.03
N LYS A 15 11.92 3.41 -15.04
CA LYS A 15 11.08 2.95 -13.95
C LYS A 15 10.55 4.14 -13.16
N VAL A 16 9.42 3.96 -12.51
CA VAL A 16 8.79 5.00 -11.68
C VAL A 16 9.05 4.74 -10.21
N ASP A 17 9.12 5.83 -9.46
CA ASP A 17 9.01 5.78 -8.01
C ASP A 17 7.59 6.15 -7.58
N ILE A 18 7.07 5.46 -6.56
CA ILE A 18 5.71 5.63 -6.10
C ILE A 18 5.67 5.76 -4.58
N ILE A 19 5.05 6.85 -4.11
CA ILE A 19 4.64 7.01 -2.72
C ILE A 19 3.14 6.75 -2.63
N GLY A 20 2.76 5.66 -1.99
CA GLY A 20 1.38 5.38 -1.57
C GLY A 20 1.13 5.97 -0.18
N TYR A 21 0.03 6.71 0.00
CA TYR A 21 -0.38 7.22 1.31
C TYR A 21 -1.77 6.69 1.67
N SER A 22 -1.95 6.24 2.92
CA SER A 22 -3.26 5.85 3.44
C SER A 22 -3.93 4.76 2.60
N LEU A 23 -5.19 4.96 2.19
CA LEU A 23 -5.91 4.12 1.22
C LEU A 23 -5.19 4.00 -0.14
N GLY A 24 -4.39 5.00 -0.52
CA GLY A 24 -3.63 4.98 -1.77
C GLY A 24 -2.61 3.85 -1.82
N SER A 25 -2.03 3.45 -0.69
CA SER A 25 -1.04 2.36 -0.62
C SER A 25 -1.59 1.04 -1.18
N PRO A 26 -2.65 0.43 -0.60
CA PRO A 26 -3.17 -0.84 -1.10
C PRO A 26 -3.79 -0.72 -2.50
N ILE A 27 -4.35 0.44 -2.89
CA ILE A 27 -4.86 0.66 -4.25
C ILE A 27 -3.72 0.58 -5.29
N VAL A 28 -2.59 1.24 -5.01
CA VAL A 28 -1.41 1.18 -5.89
C VAL A 28 -0.85 -0.23 -5.91
N ARG A 29 -0.79 -0.92 -4.76
CA ARG A 29 -0.37 -2.33 -4.70
C ARG A 29 -1.18 -3.20 -5.66
N LYS A 30 -2.52 -3.14 -5.65
CA LYS A 30 -3.33 -3.87 -6.64
C LYS A 30 -3.07 -3.43 -8.09
N ALA A 31 -2.84 -2.15 -8.32
CA ALA A 31 -2.52 -1.65 -9.65
C ALA A 31 -1.18 -2.22 -10.18
N ILE A 32 -0.19 -2.43 -9.31
CA ILE A 32 1.10 -3.02 -9.64
C ILE A 32 0.97 -4.54 -9.79
N LEU A 33 0.35 -5.23 -8.83
CA LEU A 33 0.13 -6.69 -8.85
C LEU A 33 -0.61 -7.13 -10.11
N GLY A 34 -1.66 -6.39 -10.48
CA GLY A 34 -2.51 -6.73 -11.61
C GLY A 34 -3.45 -7.91 -11.29
N GLY A 35 -3.65 -8.78 -12.27
CA GLY A 35 -4.60 -9.90 -12.22
C GLY A 35 -6.06 -9.46 -12.21
N ASN A 36 -6.94 -10.41 -11.90
CA ASN A 36 -8.39 -10.16 -11.85
C ASN A 36 -8.77 -9.28 -10.66
N CYS A 37 -9.76 -8.41 -10.85
CA CYS A 37 -10.38 -7.67 -9.77
C CYS A 37 -11.18 -8.62 -8.87
N VAL A 38 -11.06 -8.45 -7.55
CA VAL A 38 -11.74 -9.31 -6.56
C VAL A 38 -13.25 -9.13 -6.52
N ASP A 39 -13.75 -8.02 -7.05
CA ASP A 39 -15.16 -7.63 -7.11
C ASP A 39 -15.79 -7.82 -8.50
N ASP A 40 -14.99 -8.10 -9.53
CA ASP A 40 -15.46 -8.47 -10.87
C ASP A 40 -14.40 -9.32 -11.60
N GLU A 41 -14.69 -10.62 -11.72
CA GLU A 41 -13.80 -11.59 -12.37
C GLU A 41 -13.60 -11.35 -13.87
N ASN A 42 -14.46 -10.55 -14.51
CA ASN A 42 -14.34 -10.22 -15.93
C ASN A 42 -13.38 -9.04 -16.17
N VAL A 43 -12.93 -8.38 -15.10
CA VAL A 43 -11.99 -7.26 -15.17
C VAL A 43 -10.59 -7.76 -14.82
N ASP A 44 -9.81 -8.06 -15.86
CA ASP A 44 -8.40 -8.40 -15.76
C ASP A 44 -7.52 -7.15 -15.95
N LEU A 45 -6.69 -6.84 -14.95
CA LEU A 45 -5.71 -5.76 -15.02
C LEU A 45 -4.46 -6.17 -15.84
N GLY A 46 -4.29 -7.45 -16.15
CA GLY A 46 -3.12 -8.05 -16.79
C GLY A 46 -1.98 -8.32 -15.81
N GLY A 47 -0.82 -8.74 -16.32
CA GLY A 47 0.33 -9.14 -15.49
C GLY A 47 0.95 -8.02 -14.62
N PRO A 48 1.85 -8.35 -13.70
CA PRO A 48 2.42 -7.37 -12.77
C PRO A 48 3.23 -6.28 -13.48
N LEU A 49 3.28 -5.08 -12.88
CA LEU A 49 4.13 -3.96 -13.31
C LEU A 49 5.41 -3.83 -12.48
N THR A 50 5.82 -4.88 -11.78
CA THR A 50 7.00 -4.90 -10.89
C THR A 50 8.25 -4.33 -11.56
N ASP A 51 8.52 -4.75 -12.81
CA ASP A 51 9.69 -4.30 -13.57
C ASP A 51 9.65 -2.82 -13.97
N SER A 52 8.48 -2.17 -13.87
CA SER A 52 8.28 -0.75 -14.14
C SER A 52 8.42 0.13 -12.90
N VAL A 53 8.58 -0.44 -11.70
CA VAL A 53 8.67 0.31 -10.44
C VAL A 53 10.05 0.13 -9.82
N GLU A 54 10.76 1.24 -9.61
CA GLU A 54 12.05 1.24 -8.94
C GLU A 54 11.82 1.22 -7.43
N THR A 55 11.30 2.31 -6.86
CA THR A 55 11.01 2.42 -5.44
C THR A 55 9.52 2.55 -5.14
N TYR A 56 9.02 1.74 -4.21
CA TYR A 56 7.69 1.86 -3.63
C TYR A 56 7.77 2.18 -2.13
N ILE A 57 7.18 3.31 -1.72
CA ILE A 57 7.11 3.74 -0.33
C ILE A 57 5.64 3.80 0.08
N SER A 58 5.24 2.98 1.07
CA SER A 58 3.93 3.08 1.70
C SER A 58 4.01 3.91 2.98
N VAL A 59 3.36 5.06 3.00
CA VAL A 59 3.29 5.97 4.15
C VAL A 59 1.90 5.85 4.80
N ALA A 60 1.85 5.46 6.06
CA ALA A 60 0.60 5.24 6.80
C ALA A 60 -0.42 4.38 6.02
N GLY A 61 0.05 3.43 5.22
CA GLY A 61 -0.78 2.68 4.28
C GLY A 61 -1.70 1.67 4.96
N ALA A 62 -2.91 1.46 4.46
CA ALA A 62 -3.82 0.44 4.98
C ALA A 62 -3.57 -0.95 4.34
N ASN A 63 -2.32 -1.44 4.42
CA ASN A 63 -1.84 -2.59 3.64
C ASN A 63 -2.42 -3.94 4.10
N LYS A 64 -2.70 -4.09 5.39
CA LYS A 64 -3.29 -5.30 5.99
C LYS A 64 -4.63 -5.04 6.67
N ALA A 65 -4.91 -3.80 7.06
CA ALA A 65 -6.20 -3.37 7.60
C ALA A 65 -6.26 -1.84 7.78
N SER A 66 -7.40 -1.34 8.23
CA SER A 66 -7.53 -0.10 9.01
C SER A 66 -8.25 -0.38 10.34
N TYR A 67 -7.85 0.26 11.43
CA TYR A 67 -8.53 0.12 12.72
C TYR A 67 -9.97 0.65 12.69
N LEU A 68 -10.27 1.60 11.79
CA LEU A 68 -11.64 2.07 11.52
C LEU A 68 -12.52 0.98 10.88
N CYS A 69 -11.91 -0.08 10.37
CA CYS A 69 -12.56 -1.22 9.73
C CYS A 69 -12.42 -2.51 10.54
N ALA A 70 -12.79 -2.46 11.83
CA ALA A 70 -12.86 -3.67 12.67
C ALA A 70 -14.00 -4.62 12.28
N ILE A 71 -15.06 -4.11 11.65
CA ILE A 71 -16.21 -4.87 11.15
C ILE A 71 -16.61 -4.40 9.74
N PRO A 72 -17.11 -5.28 8.86
CA PRO A 72 -17.35 -4.96 7.45
C PRO A 72 -18.74 -4.38 7.19
N ILE A 73 -19.10 -3.29 7.88
CA ILE A 73 -20.46 -2.71 7.80
C ILE A 73 -20.59 -1.51 6.84
N THR A 74 -19.48 -0.86 6.50
CA THR A 74 -19.45 0.27 5.56
C THR A 74 -18.79 -0.15 4.26
N ASN A 75 -19.07 0.56 3.16
CA ASN A 75 -18.46 0.27 1.87
C ASN A 75 -16.92 0.33 1.92
N ALA A 76 -16.36 1.28 2.67
CA ALA A 76 -14.91 1.39 2.87
C ALA A 76 -14.31 0.19 3.62
N CYS A 77 -15.12 -0.53 4.40
CA CYS A 77 -14.73 -1.71 5.17
C CYS A 77 -15.29 -3.01 4.58
N SER A 78 -15.81 -3.01 3.36
CA SER A 78 -16.36 -4.19 2.68
C SER A 78 -15.47 -5.43 2.80
N SER A 79 -16.08 -6.60 2.97
CA SER A 79 -15.38 -7.89 2.95
C SER A 79 -14.92 -8.31 1.54
N VAL A 80 -15.28 -7.56 0.51
CA VAL A 80 -14.83 -7.82 -0.87
C VAL A 80 -13.65 -6.91 -1.20
N ASN A 81 -13.91 -5.60 -1.33
CA ASN A 81 -12.96 -4.61 -1.83
C ASN A 81 -12.64 -3.48 -0.81
N GLY A 82 -12.87 -3.72 0.48
CA GLY A 82 -12.64 -2.75 1.55
C GLY A 82 -11.41 -3.04 2.41
N LEU A 83 -11.23 -2.23 3.46
CA LEU A 83 -10.09 -2.26 4.38
C LEU A 83 -10.31 -3.14 5.63
N TYR A 84 -11.35 -3.98 5.63
CA TYR A 84 -11.49 -5.02 6.64
C TYR A 84 -10.41 -6.08 6.43
N CYS A 85 -9.71 -6.49 7.48
CA CYS A 85 -8.48 -7.28 7.34
C CYS A 85 -8.67 -8.68 6.71
N LEU A 86 -9.90 -9.19 6.65
CA LEU A 86 -10.24 -10.43 5.95
C LEU A 86 -10.94 -10.17 4.61
N SER A 87 -10.85 -8.96 4.05
CA SER A 87 -11.43 -8.67 2.75
C SER A 87 -10.67 -9.40 1.64
N SER A 88 -11.39 -9.82 0.60
CA SER A 88 -10.75 -10.47 -0.56
C SER A 88 -9.66 -9.60 -1.17
N PHE A 89 -9.85 -8.28 -1.21
CA PHE A 89 -8.87 -7.33 -1.71
C PHE A 89 -7.58 -7.31 -0.90
N LEU A 90 -7.67 -7.24 0.43
CA LEU A 90 -6.47 -7.25 1.26
C LEU A 90 -5.80 -8.62 1.26
N GLN A 91 -6.56 -9.71 1.17
CA GLN A 91 -5.99 -11.05 1.01
C GLN A 91 -5.25 -11.20 -0.33
N ASP A 92 -5.82 -10.68 -1.41
CA ASP A 92 -5.24 -10.73 -2.76
C ASP A 92 -3.91 -9.97 -2.83
N ILE A 93 -3.87 -8.70 -2.41
CA ILE A 93 -2.63 -7.90 -2.45
C ILE A 93 -1.54 -8.39 -1.50
N ASN A 94 -1.87 -9.24 -0.52
CA ASN A 94 -0.91 -9.84 0.42
C ASN A 94 -0.68 -11.34 0.16
N SER A 95 -1.18 -11.88 -0.97
CA SER A 95 -0.95 -13.28 -1.36
C SER A 95 0.42 -13.51 -2.01
N GLU A 96 1.01 -12.44 -2.54
CA GLU A 96 2.32 -12.42 -3.17
C GLU A 96 3.19 -11.39 -2.46
N ASP A 97 4.50 -11.67 -2.38
CA ASP A 97 5.47 -10.79 -1.75
C ASP A 97 6.35 -10.11 -2.79
N ARG A 98 6.80 -8.88 -2.46
CA ARG A 98 7.82 -8.12 -3.20
C ARG A 98 7.49 -7.78 -4.66
N TYR A 99 6.22 -7.75 -5.04
CA TYR A 99 5.83 -7.34 -6.40
C TYR A 99 5.78 -5.82 -6.57
N GLU A 100 5.84 -5.04 -5.50
CA GLU A 100 5.61 -3.58 -5.51
C GLU A 100 6.71 -2.81 -6.24
N GLY A 101 7.93 -3.35 -6.35
CA GLY A 101 9.05 -2.71 -7.03
C GLY A 101 10.40 -3.32 -6.65
N SER A 102 11.47 -2.69 -7.09
CA SER A 102 12.85 -3.10 -6.80
C SER A 102 13.22 -2.83 -5.33
N HIS A 103 12.72 -1.72 -4.80
CA HIS A 103 12.90 -1.27 -3.42
C HIS A 103 11.55 -0.96 -2.76
N ILE A 104 11.31 -1.50 -1.57
CA ILE A 104 10.00 -1.48 -0.91
C ILE A 104 10.18 -1.02 0.53
N TYR A 105 9.46 0.02 0.91
CA TYR A 105 9.51 0.63 2.22
C TYR A 105 8.13 0.83 2.81
N SER A 106 8.01 0.70 4.13
CA SER A 106 6.79 1.08 4.87
C SER A 106 7.10 2.02 6.02
N ILE A 107 6.36 3.12 6.12
CA ILE A 107 6.53 4.17 7.13
C ILE A 107 5.20 4.35 7.87
N TYR A 108 5.18 4.17 9.19
CA TYR A 108 3.97 4.28 10.02
C TYR A 108 4.30 4.46 11.51
N GLY A 109 3.28 4.71 12.32
CA GLY A 109 3.45 5.07 13.73
C GLY A 109 2.35 4.52 14.62
N ILE A 110 2.63 4.45 15.92
CA ILE A 110 1.67 3.92 16.91
C ILE A 110 0.45 4.83 17.12
N ASN A 111 0.61 6.14 16.86
CA ASN A 111 -0.41 7.17 17.08
C ASN A 111 -1.24 7.49 15.82
N ASP A 112 -1.15 6.67 14.76
CA ASP A 112 -1.99 6.80 13.58
C ASP A 112 -3.48 6.67 13.97
N ASP A 113 -4.26 7.73 13.76
CA ASP A 113 -5.65 7.85 14.16
C ASP A 113 -6.65 7.55 13.02
N LYS A 114 -6.20 6.94 11.91
CA LYS A 114 -7.07 6.47 10.81
C LYS A 114 -6.80 5.03 10.41
N VAL A 115 -5.56 4.68 10.10
CA VAL A 115 -5.16 3.30 9.82
C VAL A 115 -4.86 2.56 11.11
N GLY A 116 -4.29 3.24 12.11
CA GLY A 116 -3.95 2.62 13.39
C GLY A 116 -2.78 1.64 13.28
N TYR A 117 -2.12 1.40 14.42
CA TYR A 117 -0.95 0.51 14.45
C TYR A 117 -1.30 -0.95 14.20
N ARG A 118 -2.40 -1.42 14.80
CA ARG A 118 -2.95 -2.77 14.67
C ARG A 118 -4.47 -2.71 14.62
N ASN A 119 -5.10 -3.78 14.13
CA ASN A 119 -6.56 -3.92 14.16
C ASN A 119 -7.00 -5.20 14.89
N ILE A 120 -8.31 -5.30 15.11
CA ILE A 120 -9.02 -6.51 15.50
C ILE A 120 -9.90 -6.91 14.31
N PRO A 121 -10.04 -8.20 13.97
CA PRO A 121 -9.51 -9.38 14.68
C PRO A 121 -8.10 -9.82 14.28
N CYS A 122 -7.49 -9.25 13.24
CA CYS A 122 -6.29 -9.84 12.66
C CYS A 122 -5.01 -9.59 13.46
N LEU A 123 -4.98 -8.59 14.35
CA LEU A 123 -3.86 -8.30 15.26
C LEU A 123 -2.51 -8.04 14.54
N THR A 124 -2.52 -7.84 13.23
CA THR A 124 -1.34 -7.53 12.41
C THR A 124 -0.98 -6.06 12.50
N LYS A 125 0.29 -5.70 12.19
CA LYS A 125 0.65 -4.30 11.96
C LYS A 125 -0.01 -3.83 10.66
N ASN A 126 -0.90 -2.85 10.73
CA ASN A 126 -1.81 -2.54 9.63
C ASN A 126 -1.09 -2.01 8.38
N SER A 127 -0.03 -1.23 8.57
CA SER A 127 0.71 -0.60 7.46
C SER A 127 1.94 -1.37 6.99
N GLN A 128 2.24 -2.49 7.63
CA GLN A 128 3.36 -3.33 7.24
C GLN A 128 3.13 -3.93 5.85
N ILE A 129 4.21 -4.00 5.07
CA ILE A 129 4.32 -4.85 3.88
C ILE A 129 5.34 -5.93 4.23
N ASP A 130 4.94 -7.19 4.08
CA ASP A 130 5.84 -8.29 4.42
C ASP A 130 7.02 -8.33 3.45
N ASN A 131 8.20 -8.69 3.96
CA ASN A 131 9.44 -8.79 3.18
C ASN A 131 9.87 -7.49 2.46
N SER A 132 9.37 -6.32 2.90
CA SER A 132 9.88 -5.01 2.50
C SER A 132 11.35 -4.85 2.88
N ASP A 133 12.12 -4.06 2.13
CA ASP A 133 13.53 -3.81 2.41
C ASP A 133 13.76 -3.13 3.76
N GLN A 134 12.87 -2.21 4.14
CA GLN A 134 12.91 -1.61 5.47
C GLN A 134 11.53 -1.13 5.94
N GLU A 135 11.33 -1.24 7.27
CA GLU A 135 10.15 -0.78 7.99
C GLU A 135 10.54 0.35 8.97
N PHE A 136 9.84 1.48 8.88
CA PHE A 136 9.96 2.63 9.78
C PHE A 136 8.66 2.78 10.59
N PHE A 137 8.55 2.05 11.70
CA PHE A 137 7.31 1.90 12.48
C PHE A 137 7.19 2.84 13.70
N ASN A 138 8.10 3.79 13.83
CA ASN A 138 8.19 4.74 14.93
C ASN A 138 7.88 6.19 14.50
N ALA A 139 7.20 6.39 13.36
CA ALA A 139 6.77 7.72 12.94
C ALA A 139 5.88 8.34 14.03
N THR A 140 6.07 9.64 14.27
CA THR A 140 5.37 10.37 15.33
C THR A 140 4.19 11.16 14.77
N GLY A 141 3.24 11.48 15.64
CA GLY A 141 2.03 12.22 15.28
C GLY A 141 0.88 11.34 14.79
N ASN A 142 -0.21 12.01 14.43
CA ASN A 142 -1.41 11.40 13.88
C ASN A 142 -1.24 11.02 12.40
N HIS A 143 -2.28 10.50 11.74
CA HIS A 143 -2.18 9.98 10.37
C HIS A 143 -1.60 10.97 9.36
N ASP A 144 -2.05 12.23 9.39
CA ASP A 144 -1.60 13.28 8.46
C ASP A 144 -0.20 13.83 8.85
N MET A 145 0.17 13.77 10.14
CA MET A 145 1.52 14.10 10.61
C MET A 145 2.54 13.05 10.20
N ILE A 146 2.18 11.77 10.08
CA ILE A 146 3.10 10.74 9.57
C ILE A 146 3.52 11.09 8.13
N LEU A 147 2.59 11.52 7.28
CA LEU A 147 2.90 11.93 5.91
C LEU A 147 3.84 13.14 5.87
N SER A 148 3.46 14.23 6.53
CA SER A 148 4.19 15.50 6.48
C SER A 148 5.49 15.47 7.28
N GLY A 149 5.53 14.76 8.40
CA GLY A 149 6.68 14.66 9.30
C GLY A 149 7.76 13.68 8.82
N THR A 150 7.51 12.92 7.74
CA THR A 150 8.48 11.96 7.19
C THR A 150 8.93 12.30 5.77
N ILE A 151 8.66 13.51 5.27
CA ILE A 151 9.04 13.93 3.92
C ILE A 151 10.54 13.76 3.67
N ASP A 152 11.40 14.18 4.60
CA ASP A 152 12.86 14.03 4.45
C ASP A 152 13.27 12.56 4.36
N LEU A 153 12.64 11.68 5.14
CA LEU A 153 12.87 10.24 5.07
C LEU A 153 12.39 9.68 3.71
N GLN A 154 11.19 10.06 3.26
CA GLN A 154 10.67 9.65 1.96
C GLN A 154 11.64 10.05 0.83
N MET A 155 12.13 11.29 0.84
CA MET A 155 13.09 11.78 -0.15
C MET A 155 14.44 11.06 -0.06
N ASN A 156 14.93 10.74 1.13
CA ASN A 156 16.17 9.99 1.29
C ASN A 156 16.05 8.57 0.72
N LEU A 157 14.89 7.92 0.89
CA LEU A 157 14.64 6.59 0.34
C LEU A 157 14.52 6.61 -1.19
N LEU A 158 13.90 7.65 -1.76
CA LEU A 158 13.81 7.83 -3.21
C LEU A 158 15.19 8.06 -3.87
N ASN A 159 16.08 8.80 -3.21
CA ASN A 159 17.41 9.13 -3.74
C ASN A 159 18.48 8.08 -3.40
N ALA A 160 18.09 6.94 -2.81
CA ALA A 160 19.05 5.93 -2.38
C ALA A 160 19.63 5.11 -3.53
N HIS A 161 18.98 5.13 -4.71
CA HIS A 161 19.30 4.30 -5.89
C HIS A 161 19.24 5.10 -7.18
#